data_AF-A0A345Z4R4-F1
#
_entry.id   AF-A0A345Z4R4-F1
#
_cell.length_a   1.000
_cell.length_b   1.000
_cell.length_c   1.000
_cell.angle_alpha   90.00
_cell.angle_beta   90.00
_cell.angle_gamma   90.00
#
_symmetry.space_group_name_H-M   'P 1'
#
loop_
_entity.id
_entity.type
_entity.pdbx_description
1 polymer ?
#
loop_
_entity_poly.entity_id
_entity_poly.type
_entity_poly.pdbx_seq_one_letter_code
_entity_poly.pdbx_strand_id
1 'polypeptide(L)'
;MEKIKISRLTMTFITQFILTITSITIIASILNIVNSRIYIKDLPGIEESFFNNFQVNGVSVLNTAYLSWKGIYSSFLGNGNFSGYWILFWTAFALLSIVLGPVFRILAYTLENLWSRFWCFWTSFFNIALLIFIIIGLSTPMNKDVFNQTFENQVFDYFGRDFFNTPELQEQFQLLKLGIGQTFSYNQFLIENAIEISLASISILAILLWLLHDHFENKFDRRKQDKNDVLYEKYDRLEI
;
A
#
# COMPACT_ATOMS: atom_id res chain seq x y z
N MET A 1 -12.71 12.53 40.22
CA MET A 1 -11.80 12.14 39.14
C MET A 1 -12.41 12.65 37.84
N GLU A 2 -11.93 13.78 37.32
CA GLU A 2 -12.41 14.32 36.05
C GLU A 2 -12.08 13.32 34.94
N LYS A 3 -13.12 12.84 34.24
CA LYS A 3 -12.91 12.05 33.03
C LYS A 3 -12.44 13.02 31.94
N ILE A 4 -11.16 12.95 31.57
CA ILE A 4 -10.64 13.66 30.41
C ILE A 4 -11.46 13.18 29.19
N LYS A 5 -12.37 14.03 28.70
CA LYS A 5 -13.16 13.74 27.50
C LYS A 5 -12.31 14.11 26.29
N ILE A 6 -11.85 13.11 25.55
CA ILE A 6 -11.18 13.35 24.27
C ILE A 6 -12.21 13.95 23.30
N SER A 7 -11.86 15.06 22.65
CA SER A 7 -12.75 15.70 21.68
C SER A 7 -12.74 14.95 20.35
N ARG A 8 -13.84 15.04 19.57
CA ARG A 8 -13.88 14.52 18.19
C ARG A 8 -12.69 15.00 17.36
N LEU A 9 -12.37 16.29 17.46
CA LEU A 9 -11.29 16.91 16.71
C LEU A 9 -9.94 16.26 17.03
N THR A 10 -9.67 16.02 18.33
CA THR A 10 -8.45 15.34 18.79
C THR A 10 -8.37 13.93 18.21
N MET A 11 -9.45 13.15 18.27
CA MET A 11 -9.49 11.80 17.67
C MET A 11 -9.26 11.85 16.15
N THR A 12 -9.89 12.81 15.46
CA THR A 12 -9.70 13.00 14.01
C THR A 12 -8.24 13.29 13.67
N PHE A 13 -7.57 14.17 14.42
CA PHE A 13 -6.15 14.47 14.23
C PHE A 13 -5.26 13.24 14.44
N ILE A 14 -5.50 12.47 15.50
CA ILE A 14 -4.75 11.24 15.79
C ILE A 14 -4.91 10.23 14.65
N THR A 15 -6.16 9.97 14.22
CA THR A 15 -6.43 9.04 13.12
C THR A 15 -5.79 9.51 11.82
N GLN A 16 -5.88 10.80 11.50
CA GLN A 16 -5.26 11.35 10.29
C GLN A 16 -3.73 11.26 10.35
N PHE A 17 -3.13 11.51 11.51
CA PHE A 17 -1.68 11.40 11.70
C PHE A 17 -1.17 9.97 11.44
N ILE A 18 -1.86 8.97 12.01
CA ILE A 18 -1.55 7.55 11.79
C ILE A 18 -1.68 7.18 10.30
N LEU A 19 -2.75 7.63 9.64
CA LEU A 19 -2.97 7.40 8.22
C LEU A 19 -1.89 8.05 7.35
N THR A 20 -1.49 9.27 7.67
CA THR A 20 -0.44 9.99 6.94
C THR A 20 0.90 9.28 7.07
N ILE A 21 1.31 8.87 8.28
CA ILE A 21 2.55 8.10 8.47
C ILE A 21 2.52 6.80 7.68
N THR A 22 1.43 6.04 7.79
CA THR A 22 1.25 4.78 7.07
C THR A 22 1.34 4.99 5.56
N SER A 23 0.69 6.03 5.04
CA SER A 23 0.70 6.37 3.62
C SER A 23 2.09 6.75 3.13
N ILE A 24 2.84 7.55 3.90
CA ILE A 24 4.21 7.96 3.54
C ILE A 24 5.14 6.75 3.47
N THR A 25 5.08 5.84 4.46
CA THR A 25 5.90 4.62 4.47
C THR A 25 5.62 3.77 3.23
N ILE A 26 4.35 3.49 2.93
CA ILE A 26 3.98 2.67 1.77
C ILE A 26 4.36 3.36 0.45
N ILE A 27 4.18 4.69 0.33
CA ILE A 27 4.62 5.45 -0.84
C ILE A 27 6.13 5.31 -1.04
N ALA A 28 6.92 5.44 0.02
CA ALA A 28 8.38 5.31 -0.05
C ALA A 28 8.79 3.94 -0.59
N SER A 29 8.16 2.87 -0.12
CA SER A 29 8.40 1.52 -0.63
C SER A 29 7.96 1.33 -2.07
N ILE A 30 6.81 1.87 -2.48
CA ILE A 30 6.39 1.88 -3.89
C ILE A 30 7.44 2.58 -4.77
N LEU A 31 7.98 3.72 -4.33
CA LEU A 31 9.03 4.42 -5.08
C LEU A 31 10.31 3.58 -5.19
N ASN A 32 10.70 2.87 -4.14
CA ASN A 32 11.84 1.95 -4.18
C ASN A 32 11.60 0.79 -5.15
N ILE A 33 10.41 0.20 -5.14
CA ILE A 33 10.00 -0.86 -6.07
C ILE A 33 10.05 -0.34 -7.51
N VAL A 34 9.50 0.86 -7.76
CA VAL A 34 9.45 1.46 -9.11
C VAL A 34 10.84 1.89 -9.61
N ASN A 35 11.77 2.21 -8.74
CA ASN A 35 13.13 2.58 -9.15
C ASN A 35 14.10 1.39 -9.20
N SER A 36 13.67 0.21 -8.75
CA SER A 36 14.49 -0.98 -8.78
C SER A 36 14.77 -1.47 -10.20
N ARG A 37 16.05 -1.49 -10.55
CA ARG A 37 16.58 -2.14 -11.75
C ARG A 37 17.93 -2.72 -11.40
N ILE A 38 18.09 -4.01 -11.63
CA ILE A 38 19.35 -4.72 -11.41
C ILE A 38 19.62 -5.50 -12.68
N TYR A 39 20.73 -5.20 -13.35
CA TYR A 39 21.08 -5.93 -14.56
C TYR A 39 21.47 -7.36 -14.22
N ILE A 40 21.10 -8.30 -15.08
CA ILE A 40 21.39 -9.73 -14.86
C ILE A 40 22.91 -9.96 -14.75
N LYS A 41 23.71 -9.20 -15.50
CA LYS A 41 25.17 -9.26 -15.46
C LYS A 41 25.78 -8.81 -14.11
N ASP A 42 25.04 -8.03 -13.33
CA ASP A 42 25.49 -7.52 -12.04
C ASP A 42 25.09 -8.48 -10.89
N LEU A 43 24.41 -9.58 -11.20
CA LEU A 43 24.05 -10.59 -10.20
C LEU A 43 25.28 -11.42 -9.81
N PRO A 44 25.41 -11.79 -8.52
CA PRO A 44 26.54 -12.58 -8.06
C PRO A 44 26.53 -13.96 -8.71
N GLY A 45 27.69 -14.38 -9.21
CA GLY A 45 27.87 -15.68 -9.87
C GLY A 45 27.51 -15.71 -11.35
N ILE A 46 27.13 -14.59 -11.96
CA ILE A 46 26.88 -14.50 -13.41
C ILE A 46 28.14 -13.97 -14.12
N GLU A 47 28.66 -14.77 -15.04
CA GLU A 47 29.76 -14.38 -15.93
C GLU A 47 29.23 -13.88 -17.28
N GLU A 48 30.03 -13.11 -18.03
CA GLU A 48 29.64 -12.65 -19.38
C GLU A 48 29.33 -13.82 -20.34
N SER A 49 29.99 -14.97 -20.13
CA SER A 49 29.79 -16.21 -20.87
C SER A 49 28.35 -16.74 -20.77
N PHE A 50 27.63 -16.44 -19.68
CA PHE A 50 26.21 -16.79 -19.47
C PHE A 50 25.32 -16.29 -20.62
N PHE A 51 25.62 -15.10 -21.14
CA PHE A 51 24.79 -14.48 -22.16
C PHE A 51 25.05 -15.05 -23.55
N ASN A 52 26.15 -15.80 -23.77
CA ASN A 52 26.49 -16.45 -25.05
C ASN A 52 26.24 -15.57 -26.31
N ASN A 53 26.56 -14.28 -26.23
CA ASN A 53 26.29 -13.28 -27.28
C ASN A 53 24.82 -13.21 -27.74
N PHE A 54 23.87 -13.55 -26.87
CA PHE A 54 22.44 -13.51 -27.17
C PHE A 54 22.03 -12.06 -27.47
N GLN A 55 21.31 -11.89 -28.58
CA GLN A 55 20.84 -10.60 -29.05
C GLN A 55 19.34 -10.64 -29.25
N VAL A 56 18.65 -9.59 -28.81
CA VAL A 56 17.23 -9.37 -29.09
C VAL A 56 17.15 -8.10 -29.92
N ASN A 57 16.58 -8.19 -31.12
CA ASN A 57 16.48 -7.07 -32.07
C ASN A 57 17.83 -6.39 -32.37
N GLY A 58 18.92 -7.16 -32.44
CA GLY A 58 20.26 -6.65 -32.74
C GLY A 58 20.97 -5.96 -31.57
N VAL A 59 20.38 -5.96 -30.37
CA VAL A 59 21.00 -5.43 -29.15
C VAL A 59 21.39 -6.60 -28.23
N SER A 60 22.61 -6.56 -27.70
CA SER A 60 23.11 -7.59 -26.79
C SER A 60 22.33 -7.59 -25.47
N VAL A 61 21.82 -8.76 -25.11
CA VAL A 61 21.05 -8.98 -23.87
C VAL A 61 21.91 -8.75 -22.63
N LEU A 62 23.23 -8.92 -22.72
CA LEU A 62 24.19 -8.57 -21.67
C LEU A 62 24.00 -7.15 -21.14
N ASN A 63 23.68 -6.20 -22.03
CA ASN A 63 23.59 -4.78 -21.69
C ASN A 63 22.16 -4.28 -21.43
N THR A 64 21.15 -5.10 -21.74
CA THR A 64 19.74 -4.67 -21.66
C THR A 64 18.93 -5.48 -20.67
N ALA A 65 19.33 -6.71 -20.33
CA ALA A 65 18.57 -7.55 -19.43
C ALA A 65 18.68 -7.09 -17.99
N TYR A 66 17.54 -6.69 -17.43
CA TYR A 66 17.42 -6.33 -16.03
C TYR A 66 16.21 -6.98 -15.39
N LEU A 67 16.31 -7.19 -14.08
CA LEU A 67 15.25 -7.63 -13.20
C LEU A 67 14.77 -6.45 -12.34
N SER A 68 13.50 -6.47 -11.98
CA SER A 68 12.87 -5.40 -11.19
C SER A 68 11.85 -5.96 -10.21
N TRP A 69 11.74 -5.31 -9.05
CA TRP A 69 10.67 -5.54 -8.07
C TRP A 69 9.27 -5.25 -8.64
N LYS A 70 9.17 -4.43 -9.70
CA LYS A 70 7.89 -4.09 -10.35
C LYS A 70 7.09 -5.31 -10.78
N GLY A 71 7.77 -6.33 -11.30
CA GLY A 71 7.12 -7.55 -11.78
C GLY A 71 6.36 -8.27 -10.67
N ILE A 72 6.80 -8.14 -9.42
CA ILE A 72 6.22 -8.91 -8.31
C ILE A 72 4.75 -8.56 -8.07
N TYR A 73 4.40 -7.30 -8.33
CA TYR A 73 3.05 -6.80 -8.14
C TYR A 73 2.17 -6.90 -9.39
N SER A 74 2.69 -7.41 -10.53
CA SER A 74 1.83 -7.66 -11.71
C SER A 74 0.89 -8.85 -11.52
N SER A 75 1.26 -9.80 -10.66
CA SER A 75 0.45 -10.98 -10.34
C SER A 75 -0.81 -10.67 -9.54
N PHE A 76 -0.89 -9.48 -8.92
CA PHE A 76 -1.96 -9.09 -8.01
C PHE A 76 -3.35 -8.98 -8.66
N LEU A 77 -3.44 -8.61 -9.95
CA LEU A 77 -4.72 -8.57 -10.68
C LEU A 77 -4.94 -9.80 -11.57
N GLY A 78 -4.06 -10.81 -11.50
CA GLY A 78 -4.16 -12.03 -12.31
C GLY A 78 -4.10 -11.82 -13.82
N ASN A 79 -3.73 -10.62 -14.28
CA ASN A 79 -3.79 -10.23 -15.68
C ASN A 79 -2.38 -9.85 -16.17
N GLY A 80 -1.75 -10.77 -16.91
CA GLY A 80 -0.36 -10.62 -17.38
C GLY A 80 -0.13 -9.42 -18.31
N ASN A 81 -1.19 -8.79 -18.82
CA ASN A 81 -1.11 -7.64 -19.71
C ASN A 81 -1.19 -6.28 -19.01
N PHE A 82 -1.64 -6.22 -17.75
CA PHE A 82 -1.70 -4.96 -17.01
C PHE A 82 -0.36 -4.75 -16.30
N SER A 83 0.45 -3.80 -16.77
CA SER A 83 1.76 -3.58 -16.18
C SER A 83 1.60 -3.22 -14.70
N GLY A 84 2.28 -3.95 -13.81
CA GLY A 84 2.22 -3.71 -12.35
C GLY A 84 2.53 -2.25 -11.98
N TYR A 85 3.22 -1.53 -12.87
CA TYR A 85 3.42 -0.08 -12.82
C TYR A 85 2.12 0.72 -12.65
N TRP A 86 1.07 0.43 -13.41
CA TRP A 86 -0.19 1.19 -13.32
C TRP A 86 -0.89 0.97 -11.98
N ILE A 87 -0.84 -0.25 -11.45
CA ILE A 87 -1.40 -0.58 -10.14
C ILE A 87 -0.67 0.22 -9.05
N LEU A 88 0.67 0.17 -9.07
CA LEU A 88 1.52 0.91 -8.14
C LEU A 88 1.29 2.42 -8.26
N PHE A 89 1.15 2.94 -9.48
CA PHE A 89 0.87 4.35 -9.74
C PHE A 89 -0.47 4.80 -9.12
N TRP A 90 -1.57 4.09 -9.42
CA TRP A 90 -2.89 4.43 -8.88
C TRP A 90 -2.94 4.30 -7.36
N THR A 91 -2.25 3.31 -6.81
CA THR A 91 -2.13 3.12 -5.35
C THR A 91 -1.36 4.27 -4.71
N ALA A 92 -0.22 4.66 -5.26
CA ALA A 92 0.56 5.81 -4.79
C ALA A 92 -0.25 7.12 -4.90
N PHE A 93 -1.00 7.31 -5.98
CA PHE A 93 -1.86 8.48 -6.15
C PHE A 93 -2.97 8.54 -5.09
N ALA A 94 -3.64 7.42 -4.82
CA ALA A 94 -4.65 7.33 -3.77
C ALA A 94 -4.07 7.64 -2.38
N LEU A 95 -2.88 7.10 -2.06
CA LEU A 95 -2.17 7.38 -0.81
C LEU A 95 -1.73 8.85 -0.71
N LEU A 96 -1.26 9.46 -1.81
CA LEU A 96 -0.93 10.88 -1.85
C LEU A 96 -2.14 11.76 -1.54
N SER A 97 -3.34 11.36 -1.97
CA SER A 97 -4.57 12.07 -1.62
C SER A 97 -4.87 12.05 -0.12
N ILE A 98 -4.47 11.00 0.60
CA ILE A 98 -4.58 10.92 2.07
C ILE A 98 -3.59 11.87 2.75
N VAL A 99 -2.36 11.95 2.22
CA VAL A 99 -1.30 12.82 2.76
C VAL A 99 -1.62 14.30 2.51
N LEU A 100 -1.99 14.65 1.27
CA LEU A 100 -2.21 16.04 0.85
C LEU A 100 -3.64 16.53 1.10
N GLY A 101 -4.60 15.62 1.24
CA GLY A 101 -6.01 15.94 1.45
C GLY A 101 -6.25 16.90 2.62
N PRO A 102 -5.69 16.66 3.82
CA PRO A 102 -5.80 17.59 4.94
C PRO A 102 -5.24 18.98 4.63
N VAL A 103 -4.10 19.06 3.93
CA VAL A 103 -3.46 20.34 3.54
C VAL A 103 -4.39 21.14 2.63
N PHE A 104 -4.92 20.50 1.57
CA PHE A 104 -5.87 21.16 0.66
C PHE A 104 -7.15 21.59 1.37
N ARG A 105 -7.66 20.81 2.32
CA ARG A 105 -8.86 21.17 3.10
C ARG A 105 -8.63 22.36 4.00
N ILE A 106 -7.46 22.46 4.65
CA ILE A 106 -7.05 23.60 5.48
C ILE A 106 -7.02 24.89 4.65
N LEU A 107 -6.54 24.81 3.41
CA LEU A 107 -6.46 25.97 2.51
C LEU A 107 -7.81 26.40 1.92
N ALA A 108 -8.76 25.47 1.76
CA ALA A 108 -10.00 25.72 1.02
C ALA A 108 -11.24 25.98 1.91
N TYR A 109 -11.25 25.53 3.17
CA TYR A 109 -12.44 25.57 4.02
C TYR A 109 -12.18 26.23 5.38
N THR A 110 -13.23 26.81 5.96
CA THR A 110 -13.22 27.22 7.38
C THR A 110 -13.14 25.99 8.29
N LEU A 111 -12.52 26.17 9.46
CA LEU A 111 -12.22 25.10 10.43
C LEU A 111 -13.46 24.27 10.83
N GLU A 112 -14.64 24.88 10.87
CA GLU A 112 -15.92 24.20 11.18
C GLU A 112 -16.40 23.26 10.07
N ASN A 113 -16.14 23.58 8.80
CA ASN A 113 -16.56 22.77 7.65
C ASN A 113 -15.54 21.70 7.24
N LEU A 114 -14.28 21.87 7.66
CA LEU A 114 -13.15 21.01 7.32
C LEU A 114 -13.36 19.53 7.68
N TRP A 115 -14.06 19.29 8.79
CA TRP A 115 -14.28 17.98 9.38
C TRP A 115 -15.77 17.71 9.62
N SER A 116 -16.62 18.08 8.67
CA SER A 116 -18.04 17.71 8.73
C SER A 116 -18.18 16.19 8.87
N ARG A 117 -19.17 15.72 9.65
CA ARG A 117 -19.40 14.29 9.91
C ARG A 117 -19.59 13.49 8.62
N PHE A 118 -20.33 14.02 7.65
CA PHE A 118 -20.59 13.38 6.37
C PHE A 118 -19.29 13.10 5.60
N TRP A 119 -18.45 14.12 5.44
CA TRP A 119 -17.16 13.97 4.73
C TRP A 119 -16.23 13.00 5.44
N CYS A 120 -16.14 13.07 6.77
CA CYS A 120 -15.27 12.18 7.54
C CYS A 120 -15.70 10.72 7.43
N PHE A 121 -17.01 10.43 7.52
CA PHE A 121 -17.56 9.08 7.37
C PHE A 121 -17.22 8.47 6.01
N TRP A 122 -17.48 9.19 4.91
CA TRP A 122 -17.18 8.68 3.57
C TRP A 122 -15.68 8.52 3.34
N THR A 123 -14.84 9.45 3.80
CA THR A 123 -13.39 9.27 3.72
C THR A 123 -12.92 8.06 4.50
N SER A 124 -13.47 7.80 5.68
CA SER A 124 -13.16 6.60 6.47
C SER A 124 -13.51 5.32 5.72
N PHE A 125 -14.68 5.26 5.06
CA PHE A 125 -15.08 4.10 4.27
C PHE A 125 -14.13 3.84 3.09
N PHE A 126 -13.81 4.87 2.29
CA PHE A 126 -12.87 4.72 1.18
C PHE A 126 -11.46 4.37 1.64
N ASN A 127 -11.00 4.95 2.75
CA ASN A 127 -9.69 4.64 3.32
C ASN A 127 -9.61 3.18 3.81
N ILE A 128 -10.66 2.66 4.44
CA ILE A 128 -10.71 1.24 4.84
C ILE A 128 -10.63 0.35 3.60
N ALA A 129 -11.42 0.63 2.56
CA ALA A 129 -11.41 -0.16 1.33
C ALA A 129 -10.03 -0.15 0.66
N LEU A 130 -9.38 1.02 0.59
CA LEU A 130 -8.02 1.17 0.06
C LEU A 130 -6.99 0.40 0.90
N LEU A 131 -7.05 0.48 2.23
CA LEU A 131 -6.11 -0.21 3.13
C LEU A 131 -6.27 -1.73 3.04
N ILE A 132 -7.49 -2.25 2.93
CA ILE A 132 -7.73 -3.68 2.70
C ILE A 132 -7.11 -4.11 1.37
N PHE A 133 -7.33 -3.32 0.31
CA PHE A 133 -6.75 -3.61 -1.00
C PHE A 133 -5.21 -3.64 -0.96
N ILE A 134 -4.60 -2.69 -0.26
CA ILE A 134 -3.15 -2.65 -0.03
C ILE A 134 -2.68 -3.89 0.74
N ILE A 135 -3.36 -4.30 1.81
CA ILE A 135 -3.00 -5.49 2.59
C ILE A 135 -2.98 -6.73 1.69
N ILE A 136 -4.00 -6.92 0.85
CA ILE A 136 -4.05 -8.05 -0.10
C ILE A 136 -2.89 -7.95 -1.10
N GLY A 137 -2.61 -6.75 -1.61
CA GLY A 137 -1.49 -6.48 -2.52
C GLY A 137 -0.13 -6.84 -1.94
N LEU A 138 0.13 -6.44 -0.70
CA LEU A 138 1.37 -6.73 0.02
C LEU A 138 1.47 -8.20 0.45
N SER A 139 0.34 -8.87 0.66
CA SER A 139 0.30 -10.28 1.05
C SER A 139 0.58 -11.23 -0.11
N THR A 140 0.17 -10.87 -1.33
CA THR A 140 0.31 -11.71 -2.53
C THR A 140 1.76 -12.18 -2.78
N PRO A 141 2.77 -11.30 -2.75
CA PRO A 141 4.15 -11.70 -3.00
C PRO A 141 4.88 -12.28 -1.78
N MET A 142 4.21 -12.41 -0.63
CA MET A 142 4.73 -13.14 0.53
C MET A 142 4.68 -14.67 0.34
N ASN A 143 4.12 -15.16 -0.77
CA ASN A 143 4.29 -16.53 -1.19
C ASN A 143 5.60 -16.66 -2.00
N LYS A 144 6.50 -17.51 -1.51
CA LYS A 144 7.82 -17.73 -2.12
C LYS A 144 7.72 -18.22 -3.57
N ASP A 145 6.70 -19.01 -3.89
CA ASP A 145 6.50 -19.52 -5.25
C ASP A 145 6.12 -18.39 -6.20
N VAL A 146 5.25 -17.47 -5.77
CA VAL A 146 4.86 -16.28 -6.55
C VAL A 146 6.07 -15.37 -6.76
N PHE A 147 6.87 -15.17 -5.73
CA PHE A 147 8.11 -14.40 -5.80
C PHE A 147 9.08 -14.98 -6.84
N ASN A 148 9.40 -16.27 -6.72
CA ASN A 148 10.33 -16.95 -7.62
C ASN A 148 9.80 -16.96 -9.06
N GLN A 149 8.55 -17.35 -9.26
CA GLN A 149 7.92 -17.43 -10.58
C GLN A 149 7.92 -16.08 -11.30
N THR A 150 7.77 -14.99 -10.56
CA THR A 150 7.84 -13.64 -11.16
C THR A 150 9.21 -13.36 -11.75
N PHE A 151 10.29 -13.62 -11.02
CA PHE A 151 11.63 -13.40 -11.53
C PHE A 151 11.96 -14.37 -12.67
N GLU A 152 11.53 -15.62 -12.58
CA GLU A 152 11.70 -16.59 -13.67
C GLU A 152 11.02 -16.11 -14.96
N ASN A 153 9.78 -15.59 -14.86
CA ASN A 153 9.09 -15.02 -16.03
C ASN A 153 9.86 -13.82 -16.61
N GLN A 154 10.38 -12.91 -15.77
CA GLN A 154 11.20 -11.79 -16.24
C GLN A 154 12.47 -12.27 -16.97
N VAL A 155 13.10 -13.35 -16.52
CA VAL A 155 14.26 -13.94 -17.21
C VAL A 155 13.82 -14.54 -18.56
N PHE A 156 12.72 -15.30 -18.57
CA PHE A 156 12.21 -15.91 -19.80
C PHE A 156 11.74 -14.90 -20.84
N ASP A 157 11.35 -13.69 -20.44
CA ASP A 157 11.03 -12.62 -21.39
C ASP A 157 12.25 -12.17 -22.21
N TYR A 158 13.47 -12.35 -21.70
CA TYR A 158 14.71 -12.03 -22.43
C TYR A 158 15.27 -13.21 -23.23
N PHE A 159 15.30 -14.40 -22.63
CA PHE A 159 15.99 -15.56 -23.20
C PHE A 159 15.05 -16.56 -23.89
N GLY A 160 13.75 -16.53 -23.57
CA GLY A 160 12.79 -17.57 -23.94
C GLY A 160 12.85 -18.77 -22.99
N ARG A 161 11.72 -19.48 -22.84
CA ARG A 161 11.64 -20.66 -21.96
C ARG A 161 12.49 -21.84 -22.47
N ASP A 162 12.58 -21.97 -23.79
CA ASP A 162 13.28 -23.08 -24.42
C ASP A 162 14.81 -22.95 -24.35
N PHE A 163 15.33 -21.78 -23.95
CA PHE A 163 16.78 -21.56 -23.83
C PHE A 163 17.41 -22.45 -22.76
N PHE A 164 16.71 -22.70 -21.64
CA PHE A 164 17.25 -23.47 -20.53
C PHE A 164 16.90 -24.97 -20.61
N ASN A 165 16.90 -25.54 -21.82
CA ASN A 165 16.49 -26.93 -22.06
C ASN A 165 17.63 -27.96 -21.95
N THR A 166 18.90 -27.53 -21.94
CA THR A 166 20.06 -28.43 -21.75
C THR A 166 20.49 -28.47 -20.29
N PRO A 167 21.12 -29.58 -19.82
CA PRO A 167 21.61 -29.69 -18.44
C PRO A 167 22.55 -28.56 -18.03
N GLU A 168 23.45 -28.13 -18.93
CA GLU A 168 24.41 -27.05 -18.66
C GLU A 168 23.71 -25.70 -18.45
N LEU A 169 22.72 -25.40 -19.31
CA LEU A 169 21.96 -24.15 -19.20
C LEU A 169 20.99 -24.19 -18.00
N GLN A 170 20.51 -25.35 -17.61
CA GLN A 170 19.75 -25.52 -16.37
C GLN A 170 20.60 -25.22 -15.12
N GLU A 171 21.85 -25.67 -15.10
CA GLU A 171 22.77 -25.35 -14.00
C GLU A 171 23.03 -23.83 -13.92
N GLN A 172 23.24 -23.18 -15.06
CA GLN A 172 23.34 -21.72 -15.14
C GLN A 172 22.08 -21.00 -14.65
N PHE A 173 20.90 -21.55 -14.96
CA PHE A 173 19.64 -21.01 -14.46
C PHE A 173 19.50 -21.15 -12.94
N GLN A 174 20.02 -22.22 -12.35
CA GLN A 174 20.06 -22.36 -10.88
C GLN A 174 21.01 -21.35 -10.23
N LEU A 175 22.19 -21.11 -10.82
CA LEU A 175 23.10 -20.05 -10.36
C LEU A 175 22.43 -18.68 -10.43
N LEU A 176 21.69 -18.40 -11.50
CA LEU A 176 20.90 -17.18 -11.62
C LEU A 176 19.84 -17.06 -10.52
N LYS A 177 19.09 -18.13 -10.22
CA LYS A 177 18.10 -18.12 -9.12
C LYS A 177 18.74 -17.85 -7.77
N LEU A 178 19.92 -18.42 -7.51
CA LEU A 178 20.68 -18.15 -6.29
C LEU A 178 21.11 -16.68 -6.22
N GLY A 179 21.62 -16.13 -7.33
CA GLY A 179 22.00 -14.72 -7.41
C GLY A 179 20.81 -13.78 -7.17
N ILE A 180 19.65 -14.08 -7.76
CA ILE A 180 18.39 -13.36 -7.51
C ILE A 180 18.03 -13.41 -6.03
N GLY A 181 18.06 -14.59 -5.41
CA GLY A 181 17.75 -14.76 -3.99
C GLY A 181 18.66 -13.97 -3.07
N GLN A 182 19.94 -13.83 -3.41
CA GLN A 182 20.91 -13.03 -2.65
C GLN A 182 20.68 -11.53 -2.84
N THR A 183 20.53 -11.05 -4.07
CA THR A 183 20.42 -9.61 -4.37
C THR A 183 19.06 -9.04 -3.99
N PHE A 184 17.98 -9.77 -4.26
CA PHE A 184 16.62 -9.34 -3.95
C PHE A 184 16.19 -9.77 -2.53
N SER A 185 16.97 -10.59 -1.80
CA SER A 185 16.76 -10.91 -0.38
C SER A 185 15.28 -11.09 0.03
N TYR A 186 14.70 -12.25 -0.32
CA TYR A 186 13.29 -12.57 -0.02
C TYR A 186 12.90 -12.32 1.44
N ASN A 187 13.80 -12.60 2.38
CA ASN A 187 13.55 -12.38 3.81
C ASN A 187 13.40 -10.90 4.16
N GLN A 188 14.22 -10.01 3.58
CA GLN A 188 14.09 -8.58 3.80
C GLN A 188 12.77 -8.06 3.24
N PHE A 189 12.42 -8.50 2.03
CA PHE A 189 11.14 -8.17 1.40
C PHE A 189 9.93 -8.62 2.25
N LEU A 190 10.00 -9.82 2.84
CA LEU A 190 8.96 -10.30 3.78
C LEU A 190 8.81 -9.41 5.01
N ILE A 191 9.93 -8.99 5.60
CA ILE A 191 9.93 -8.12 6.79
C ILE A 191 9.31 -6.76 6.44
N GLU A 192 9.71 -6.16 5.32
CA GLU A 192 9.18 -4.88 4.84
C GLU A 192 7.65 -4.95 4.63
N ASN A 193 7.16 -5.96 3.90
CA ASN A 193 5.71 -6.16 3.71
C ASN A 193 4.97 -6.41 5.02
N ALA A 194 5.54 -7.19 5.96
CA ALA A 194 4.91 -7.47 7.24
C ALA A 194 4.75 -6.19 8.10
N ILE A 195 5.74 -5.29 8.07
CA ILE A 195 5.69 -3.99 8.73
C ILE A 195 4.57 -3.14 8.11
N GLU A 196 4.49 -3.06 6.79
CA GLU A 196 3.48 -2.27 6.09
C GLU A 196 2.05 -2.79 6.30
N ILE A 197 1.86 -4.11 6.27
CA ILE A 197 0.58 -4.76 6.61
C ILE A 197 0.18 -4.43 8.05
N SER A 198 1.15 -4.43 8.98
CA SER A 198 0.89 -4.07 10.38
C SER A 198 0.46 -2.59 10.51
N LEU A 199 1.14 -1.67 9.82
CA LEU A 199 0.78 -0.25 9.80
C LEU A 199 -0.60 -0.01 9.16
N ALA A 200 -0.91 -0.70 8.05
CA ALA A 200 -2.22 -0.64 7.42
C ALA A 200 -3.32 -1.16 8.37
N SER A 201 -3.05 -2.24 9.10
CA SER A 201 -3.97 -2.79 10.09
C SER A 201 -4.20 -1.83 11.27
N ILE A 202 -3.15 -1.19 11.78
CA ILE A 202 -3.23 -0.15 12.81
C ILE A 202 -4.05 1.05 12.30
N SER A 203 -3.87 1.44 11.04
CA SER A 203 -4.66 2.50 10.41
C SER A 203 -6.15 2.15 10.31
N ILE A 204 -6.50 0.91 9.95
CA ILE A 204 -7.89 0.44 9.96
C ILE A 204 -8.46 0.53 11.37
N LEU A 205 -7.73 0.05 12.40
CA LEU A 205 -8.16 0.14 13.79
C LEU A 205 -8.37 1.59 14.24
N ALA A 206 -7.48 2.50 13.87
CA ALA A 206 -7.61 3.93 14.17
C ALA A 206 -8.87 4.55 13.53
N ILE A 207 -9.22 4.14 12.30
CA ILE A 207 -10.47 4.56 11.66
C ILE A 207 -11.68 3.99 12.38
N LEU A 208 -11.68 2.70 12.73
CA LEU A 208 -12.79 2.05 13.42
C LEU A 208 -13.04 2.67 14.82
N LEU A 209 -11.96 2.95 15.56
CA LEU A 209 -12.04 3.65 16.85
C LEU A 209 -12.60 5.07 16.69
N TRP A 210 -12.23 5.78 15.62
CA TRP A 210 -12.78 7.09 15.31
C TRP A 210 -14.28 7.02 15.00
N LEU A 211 -14.71 6.08 14.15
CA LEU A 211 -16.13 5.86 13.81
C LEU A 211 -16.96 5.52 15.06
N LEU A 212 -16.42 4.68 15.93
CA LEU A 212 -17.06 4.29 17.19
C LEU A 212 -17.16 5.49 18.13
N HIS A 213 -16.11 6.30 18.24
CA HIS A 213 -16.13 7.53 19.03
C HIS A 213 -17.19 8.53 18.51
N ASP A 214 -17.25 8.80 17.20
CA ASP A 214 -18.25 9.70 16.63
C ASP A 214 -19.68 9.17 16.82
N HIS A 215 -19.89 7.86 16.69
CA HIS A 215 -21.19 7.24 16.95
C HIS A 215 -21.67 7.47 18.39
N PHE A 216 -20.80 7.23 19.37
CA PHE A 216 -21.15 7.44 20.78
C PHE A 216 -21.38 8.92 21.09
N GLU A 217 -20.52 9.82 20.60
CA GLU A 217 -20.68 11.26 20.82
C GLU A 217 -22.00 11.78 20.24
N ASN A 218 -22.34 11.40 19.01
CA ASN A 218 -23.62 11.76 18.39
C ASN A 218 -24.83 11.22 19.17
N LYS A 219 -24.75 9.98 19.67
CA LYS A 219 -25.80 9.38 20.51
C LYS A 219 -25.96 10.13 21.84
N PHE A 220 -24.88 10.61 22.44
CA PHE A 220 -24.93 11.42 23.66
C PHE A 220 -25.48 12.82 23.40
N ASP A 221 -25.12 13.45 22.28
CA ASP A 221 -25.60 14.78 21.90
C ASP A 221 -27.12 14.76 21.67
N ARG A 222 -27.64 13.78 20.93
CA ARG A 222 -29.09 13.60 20.71
C ARG A 222 -29.85 13.42 22.03
N ARG A 223 -29.35 12.58 22.93
CA ARG A 223 -29.96 12.37 24.26
C ARG A 223 -29.97 13.62 25.13
N LYS A 224 -29.01 14.54 24.95
CA LYS A 224 -29.00 15.83 25.66
C LYS A 224 -30.01 16.80 25.06
N GLN A 225 -30.11 16.84 23.73
CA GLN A 225 -31.14 17.64 23.04
C GLN A 225 -32.54 17.17 23.42
N ASP A 226 -32.84 15.87 23.34
CA ASP A 226 -34.14 15.33 23.75
C ASP A 226 -34.52 15.71 25.19
N LYS A 227 -33.56 15.69 26.12
CA LYS A 227 -33.80 16.12 27.52
C LYS A 227 -34.07 17.62 27.64
N ASN A 228 -33.34 18.44 26.89
CA ASN A 228 -33.53 19.88 26.91
C ASN A 228 -34.87 20.24 26.27
N ASP A 229 -35.25 19.60 25.16
CA ASP A 229 -36.53 19.82 24.48
C ASP A 229 -37.71 19.46 25.38
N VAL A 230 -37.63 18.34 26.11
CA VAL A 230 -38.63 17.96 27.12
C VAL A 230 -38.68 18.95 28.29
N LEU A 231 -37.54 19.54 28.68
CA LEU A 231 -37.51 20.58 29.71
C LEU A 231 -38.19 21.87 29.21
N TYR A 232 -37.86 22.36 28.02
CA TYR A 232 -38.48 23.55 27.43
C TYR A 232 -40.00 23.38 27.29
N GLU A 233 -40.46 22.23 26.80
CA GLU A 233 -41.90 21.95 26.68
C GLU A 233 -42.61 21.94 28.05
N LYS A 234 -41.90 21.56 29.12
CA LYS A 234 -42.44 21.60 30.49
C LYS A 234 -42.51 23.03 31.04
N TYR A 235 -41.53 23.88 30.74
CA TYR A 235 -41.52 25.29 31.16
C TYR A 235 -42.59 26.10 30.42
N ASP A 236 -42.75 25.91 29.11
CA ASP A 236 -43.80 26.58 28.32
C ASP A 236 -45.22 26.25 28.82
N ARG A 237 -45.45 25.06 29.36
CA ARG A 237 -46.74 24.67 29.97
C ARG A 237 -46.98 25.24 31.36
N LEU A 238 -45.94 25.75 32.04
CA LEU A 238 -46.04 26.33 33.38
C LEU A 238 -46.17 27.86 33.35
N GLU A 239 -45.98 28.51 32.19
CA GLU A 239 -46.12 29.96 31.99
C GLU A 239 -47.51 30.41 31.48
N ILE A 240 -48.53 29.53 31.55
CA ILE A 240 -49.95 29.81 31.26
C ILE A 240 -50.75 29.82 32.56
#